data_AF-A0A0D0KFL8-F1
#
_entry.id   AF-A0A0D0KFL8-F1
#
_cell.length_a   1.000
_cell.length_b   1.000
_cell.length_c   1.000
_cell.angle_alpha   90.00
_cell.angle_beta   90.00
_cell.angle_gamma   90.00
#
_symmetry.space_group_name_H-M   'P 1'
#
loop_
_entity.id
_entity.type
_entity.pdbx_description
1 polymer ?
#
loop_
_entity_poly.entity_id
_entity_poly.type
_entity_poly.pdbx_seq_one_letter_code
_entity_poly.pdbx_strand_id
1 'polypeptide(L)' 'MTTFSIIVYDDVSSPPDVNREDIINIEAPWDLVEGVARLALARYPNATRVEAVDENGHTRGQWTTKSWSSEPE' A
#
# COMPACT_ATOMS: atom_id res chain seq x y z
N MET A 1 -18.67 -6.65 4.74
CA MET A 1 -17.35 -6.67 4.08
C MET A 1 -16.59 -5.47 4.62
N THR A 2 -15.28 -5.58 4.83
CA THR A 2 -14.48 -4.47 5.35
C THR A 2 -13.92 -3.70 4.16
N THR A 3 -14.02 -2.37 4.21
CA THR A 3 -13.41 -1.50 3.21
C THR A 3 -11.95 -1.27 3.58
N PHE A 4 -11.06 -1.46 2.61
CA PHE A 4 -9.64 -1.13 2.75
C PHE A 4 -9.27 -0.02 1.79
N SER A 5 -8.45 0.90 2.27
CA SER A 5 -7.79 1.92 1.48
C SER A 5 -6.37 1.45 1.18
N ILE A 6 -6.05 1.23 -0.09
CA ILE A 6 -4.67 1.01 -0.53
C ILE A 6 -4.04 2.37 -0.82
N ILE A 7 -2.93 2.67 -0.14
CA ILE A 7 -2.20 3.93 -0.23
C ILE A 7 -0.82 3.66 -0.79
N VAL A 8 -0.49 4.28 -1.92
CA VAL A 8 0.83 4.17 -2.57
C VAL A 8 1.67 5.39 -2.18
N TYR A 9 2.91 5.15 -1.76
CA TYR A 9 3.87 6.19 -1.39
C TYR A 9 5.05 6.18 -2.35
N ASP A 10 5.49 7.37 -2.78
CA ASP A 10 6.78 7.60 -3.41
C ASP A 10 7.75 8.28 -2.41
N ASP A 11 9.05 7.99 -2.51
CA ASP A 11 10.09 8.47 -1.56
C ASP A 11 10.59 9.88 -1.93
N VAL A 12 10.06 10.50 -3.00
CA VAL A 12 10.57 11.79 -3.48
C VAL A 12 10.10 12.96 -2.60
N SER A 13 9.09 12.77 -1.75
CA SER A 13 8.75 13.69 -0.65
C SER A 13 7.72 13.09 0.31
N SER A 14 7.95 13.24 1.61
CA SER A 14 6.90 13.08 2.63
C SER A 14 7.05 14.15 3.70
N PRO A 15 6.00 14.92 4.07
CA PRO A 15 4.89 15.41 3.26
C PRO A 15 4.78 16.95 3.34
N PRO A 16 4.19 17.62 2.34
CA PRO A 16 3.07 18.50 2.67
C PRO A 16 1.98 18.38 1.61
N ASP A 17 0.73 18.33 2.06
CA ASP A 17 -0.44 18.09 1.22
C ASP A 17 -0.48 16.68 0.63
N VAL A 18 -1.34 15.86 1.22
CA VAL A 18 -1.77 14.56 0.72
C VAL A 18 -2.34 14.78 -0.68
N ASN A 19 -1.49 14.73 -1.70
CA ASN A 19 -1.94 14.62 -3.08
C ASN A 19 -2.60 13.25 -3.19
N ARG A 20 -3.92 13.34 -3.22
CA ARG A 20 -4.99 12.36 -3.21
C ARG A 20 -4.94 11.41 -4.42
N GLU A 21 -3.76 11.07 -4.90
CA GLU A 21 -3.60 10.69 -6.29
C GLU A 21 -3.66 9.19 -6.55
N ASP A 22 -3.66 8.29 -5.55
CA ASP A 22 -4.15 6.91 -5.78
C ASP A 22 -4.56 6.21 -4.48
N ILE A 23 -5.60 6.71 -3.80
CA ILE A 23 -6.26 5.92 -2.74
C ILE A 23 -7.24 4.98 -3.44
N ILE A 24 -6.93 3.68 -3.45
CA ILE A 24 -7.82 2.66 -4.00
C ILE A 24 -8.66 2.10 -2.85
N ASN A 25 -9.94 2.47 -2.81
CA ASN A 25 -10.91 1.90 -1.88
C ASN A 25 -11.45 0.58 -2.45
N ILE A 26 -11.25 -0.52 -1.72
CA ILE A 26 -11.72 -1.85 -2.13
C ILE A 26 -12.50 -2.51 -1.00
N GLU A 27 -13.70 -2.97 -1.34
CA GLU A 27 -14.50 -3.86 -0.50
C GLU A 27 -14.22 -5.30 -0.92
N ALA A 28 -13.26 -5.94 -0.26
CA ALA A 28 -12.74 -7.23 -0.70
C ALA A 28 -12.23 -8.08 0.48
N PRO A 29 -12.16 -9.41 0.33
CA PRO A 29 -11.42 -10.25 1.28
C PRO A 29 -9.93 -9.86 1.31
N TRP A 30 -9.28 -10.09 2.44
CA TRP A 30 -7.89 -9.69 2.67
C TRP A 30 -6.91 -10.21 1.62
N ASP A 31 -7.08 -11.45 1.12
CA ASP A 31 -6.24 -12.01 0.06
C ASP A 31 -6.24 -11.15 -1.22
N LEU A 32 -7.37 -10.56 -1.58
CA LEU A 32 -7.48 -9.70 -2.75
C LEU A 32 -6.88 -8.32 -2.48
N VAL A 33 -7.01 -7.81 -1.25
CA VAL A 33 -6.38 -6.56 -0.79
C VAL A 33 -4.86 -6.66 -0.91
N GLU A 34 -4.29 -7.76 -0.45
CA GLU A 34 -2.85 -8.02 -0.59
C GLU A 34 -2.43 -8.10 -2.06
N GLY A 35 -3.21 -8.80 -2.90
CA GLY A 35 -2.95 -8.89 -4.33
C GLY A 35 -2.94 -7.52 -5.03
N VAL A 36 -3.92 -6.67 -4.72
CA VAL A 36 -4.02 -5.30 -5.25
C VAL A 36 -2.86 -4.43 -4.77
N ALA A 37 -2.48 -4.53 -3.50
CA ALA A 37 -1.35 -3.77 -2.96
C ALA A 37 -0.03 -4.12 -3.64
N ARG A 38 0.24 -5.42 -3.88
CA ARG A 38 1.41 -5.89 -4.63
C ARG A 38 1.36 -5.47 -6.10
N LEU A 39 0.18 -5.52 -6.72
CA LEU A 39 0.00 -5.06 -8.10
C LEU A 39 0.25 -3.55 -8.23
N ALA A 40 -0.24 -2.75 -7.29
CA ALA A 40 0.03 -1.31 -7.25
C ALA A 40 1.55 -1.06 -7.17
N LEU A 41 2.23 -1.73 -6.23
CA LEU A 41 3.69 -1.64 -6.09
C LEU A 41 4.44 -2.00 -7.41
N ALA A 42 3.96 -2.98 -8.17
CA ALA A 42 4.53 -3.35 -9.46
C ALA A 42 4.15 -2.40 -10.62
N ARG A 43 2.99 -1.75 -10.53
CA ARG A 43 2.45 -0.87 -11.59
C ARG A 43 3.02 0.54 -11.50
N TYR A 44 3.32 1.02 -10.30
CA TYR A 44 3.87 2.34 -10.04
C TYR A 44 5.40 2.24 -9.84
N PRO A 45 6.22 2.55 -10.87
CA PRO A 45 7.67 2.34 -10.80
C PRO A 45 8.39 3.24 -9.77
N ASN A 46 7.76 4.34 -9.36
CA ASN A 46 8.28 5.25 -8.34
C ASN A 46 7.75 4.92 -6.93
N ALA A 47 6.86 3.94 -6.80
CA ALA A 47 6.35 3.54 -5.50
C ALA A 47 7.49 2.93 -4.68
N THR A 48 7.63 3.37 -3.44
CA THR A 48 8.58 2.81 -2.49
C THR A 48 7.89 2.00 -1.41
N ARG A 49 6.63 2.33 -1.13
CA ARG A 49 5.79 1.65 -0.15
C ARG A 49 4.32 1.65 -0.59
N VAL A 50 3.59 0.61 -0.22
CA VAL A 50 2.13 0.54 -0.28
C VAL A 50 1.61 0.10 1.08
N GLU A 51 0.55 0.74 1.57
CA GLU A 51 -0.13 0.37 2.83
C GLU A 51 -1.60 0.06 2.57
N ALA A 52 -2.13 -0.94 3.28
CA ALA A 52 -3.56 -1.20 3.34
C ALA A 52 -4.08 -0.74 4.71
N VAL A 53 -5.01 0.21 4.69
CA VAL A 53 -5.58 0.84 5.89
C VAL A 53 -7.06 0.48 5.97
N ASP A 54 -7.54 0.04 7.13
CA ASP A 54 -8.97 -0.22 7.34
C ASP A 54 -9.77 1.07 7.58
N GLU A 55 -11.10 0.95 7.61
CA GLU A 55 -12.04 2.06 7.82
C GLU A 55 -11.83 2.88 9.10
N ASN A 56 -11.13 2.33 10.11
CA ASN A 56 -10.79 3.02 11.35
C ASN A 56 -9.44 3.75 11.28
N GLY A 57 -8.76 3.70 10.13
CA GLY A 57 -7.44 4.29 9.95
C GLY A 57 -6.29 3.43 10.46
N HIS A 58 -6.52 2.15 10.78
CA HIS A 58 -5.42 1.27 11.18
C HIS A 58 -4.77 0.60 9.98
N THR A 59 -3.44 0.66 9.92
CA THR A 59 -2.65 -0.10 8.93
C THR A 59 -2.72 -1.59 9.23
N ARG A 60 -3.23 -2.35 8.27
CA ARG A 60 -3.39 -3.81 8.36
C ARG A 60 -2.29 -4.57 7.62
N GLY A 61 -1.63 -3.92 6.66
CA GLY A 61 -0.51 -4.48 5.90
C GLY A 61 0.31 -3.38 5.22
N GLN A 62 1.58 -3.68 5.00
CA GLN A 62 2.55 -2.79 4.37
C GLN A 62 3.49 -3.60 3.47
N TRP A 63 3.76 -3.09 2.28
CA TRP A 63 4.63 -3.69 1.27
C TRP A 63 5.59 -2.64 0.72
N THR A 64 6.82 -3.00 0.39
CA THR A 64 7.85 -2.06 -0.09
C THR A 64 8.58 -2.60 -1.32
N THR A 65 9.01 -1.73 -2.23
CA THR A 65 9.79 -2.15 -3.43
C THR A 65 11.20 -2.59 -3.08
N LYS A 66 11.73 -2.14 -1.94
CA LYS A 66 12.84 -2.85 -1.31
C LYS A 66 12.31 -4.21 -0.91
N SER A 67 12.68 -5.23 -1.70
CA SER A 67 12.78 -6.60 -1.22
C SER A 67 13.51 -6.51 0.11
N TRP A 68 12.78 -6.63 1.21
CA TRP A 68 13.37 -7.04 2.46
C TRP A 68 14.04 -8.36 2.11
N SER A 69 15.36 -8.34 1.93
CA SER A 69 16.16 -9.53 2.13
C SER A 69 15.81 -9.96 3.54
N SER A 70 14.88 -10.89 3.64
CA SER A 70 15.00 -11.94 4.62
C SER A 70 16.35 -12.58 4.29
N GLU A 71 17.43 -12.04 4.87
CA GLU A 71 18.53 -12.93 5.18
C GLU A 71 18.04 -13.80 6.33
N PRO A 72 17.91 -15.12 6.11
CA PRO A 72 17.66 -16.07 7.16
C PRO A 72 18.94 -16.32 7.95
N GLU A 73 18.74 -16.79 9.19
CA GLU A 73 19.72 -17.34 10.16
C GLU A 73 20.38 -16.35 11.13
#